data_AF-A0A1J5Q3A0-F1
#
_entry.id   AF-A0A1J5Q3A0-F1
#
_cell.length_a   1.000
_cell.length_b   1.000
_cell.length_c   1.000
_cell.angle_alpha   90.00
_cell.angle_beta   90.00
_cell.angle_gamma   90.00
#
_symmetry.space_group_name_H-M   'P 1'
#
loop_
_entity.id
_entity.type
_entity.pdbx_description
1 polymer ?
#
loop_
_entity_poly.entity_id
_entity_poly.type
_entity_poly.pdbx_seq_one_letter_code
_entity_poly.pdbx_strand_id
1 'polypeptide(L)'
;MRVFYGDRETGRDWLEEFDTIGRIGRSTGSMKVPLLVPVGEHGGPAILDDCVVKLMDAKTGRVLYQHPKYHQPECEIRVLETPIKAGRGKPYTHGVWVGGTNHANFQSHAKAAAWVGFMAGETCRPFN
;
A
#
# COMPACT_ATOMS: atom_id res chain seq x y z
N MET A 1 4.07 -7.11 10.32
CA MET A 1 3.14 -5.98 10.46
C MET A 1 2.89 -5.43 9.07
N ARG A 2 1.66 -5.03 8.79
CA ARG A 2 1.33 -4.15 7.68
C ARG A 2 0.73 -2.86 8.22
N VAL A 3 1.18 -1.74 7.69
CA VAL A 3 0.81 -0.38 8.07
C VAL A 3 0.09 0.27 6.90
N PHE A 4 -1.00 0.96 7.19
CA PHE A 4 -1.70 1.81 6.22
C PHE A 4 -1.59 3.23 6.72
N TYR A 5 -0.99 4.09 5.89
CA TYR A 5 -0.85 5.51 6.18
C TYR A 5 -2.03 6.29 5.62
N GLY A 6 -2.37 7.39 6.28
CA GLY A 6 -3.54 8.17 5.95
C GLY A 6 -3.66 9.45 6.74
N ASP A 7 -4.71 10.18 6.45
CA ASP A 7 -5.08 11.40 7.14
C ASP A 7 -5.64 11.07 8.52
N ARG A 8 -4.97 11.54 9.57
CA ARG A 8 -5.31 11.30 10.98
C ARG A 8 -6.71 11.79 11.37
N GLU A 9 -7.18 12.88 10.78
CA GLU A 9 -8.42 13.55 11.20
C GLU A 9 -9.66 12.92 10.54
N THR A 10 -9.52 12.57 9.26
CA THR A 10 -10.58 12.03 8.42
C THR A 10 -10.58 10.51 8.38
N GLY A 11 -9.45 9.85 8.68
CA GLY A 11 -9.26 8.42 8.52
C GLY A 11 -9.05 7.96 7.08
N ARG A 12 -8.84 8.88 6.14
CA ARG A 12 -8.67 8.55 4.71
C ARG A 12 -7.33 7.86 4.49
N ASP A 13 -7.36 6.64 3.96
CA ASP A 13 -6.18 5.91 3.50
C ASP A 13 -5.54 6.63 2.30
N TRP A 14 -4.22 6.77 2.29
CA TRP A 14 -3.48 7.39 1.19
C TRP A 14 -3.12 6.45 0.05
N LEU A 15 -3.40 5.15 0.20
CA LEU A 15 -2.97 4.09 -0.71
C LEU A 15 -1.44 4.04 -0.86
N GLU A 16 -0.71 4.10 0.24
CA GLU A 16 0.75 3.92 0.16
C GLU A 16 1.14 2.49 -0.20
N GLU A 17 1.93 2.37 -1.25
CA GLU A 17 2.40 1.10 -1.80
C GLU A 17 3.70 0.65 -1.12
N PHE A 18 4.63 1.59 -0.92
CA PHE A 18 5.96 1.32 -0.42
C PHE A 18 6.02 1.43 1.10
N ASP A 19 7.00 0.76 1.70
CA ASP A 19 7.30 0.91 3.13
C ASP A 19 6.08 0.67 4.05
N THR A 20 5.23 -0.27 3.63
CA THR A 20 3.99 -0.63 4.33
C THR A 20 4.04 -1.99 5.02
N ILE A 21 5.04 -2.85 4.73
CA ILE A 21 5.14 -4.19 5.32
C ILE A 21 6.53 -4.42 5.93
N GLY A 22 6.56 -4.87 7.19
CA GLY A 22 7.80 -5.20 7.88
C GLY A 22 7.60 -5.64 9.33
N ARG A 23 8.71 -5.74 10.06
CA ARG A 23 8.73 -5.87 11.52
C ARG A 23 9.00 -4.52 12.16
N ILE A 24 8.57 -4.35 13.41
CA ILE A 24 8.87 -3.12 14.16
C ILE A 24 10.32 -3.19 14.67
N GLY A 25 11.11 -2.20 14.31
CA GLY A 25 12.46 -1.97 14.80
C GLY A 25 12.56 -0.67 15.58
N ARG A 26 13.74 -0.40 16.15
CA ARG A 26 14.04 0.83 16.89
C ARG A 26 15.31 1.47 16.32
N SER A 27 15.27 2.77 16.07
CA SER A 27 16.43 3.48 15.54
C SER A 27 17.63 3.54 16.51
N THR A 28 18.82 3.75 15.97
CA THR A 28 20.09 3.82 16.73
C THR A 28 20.50 5.25 17.11
N GLY A 29 19.89 6.28 16.52
CA GLY A 29 20.18 7.70 16.82
C GLY A 29 19.83 8.14 18.24
N SER A 30 20.19 9.39 18.59
CA SER A 30 19.95 10.00 19.91
C SER A 30 18.46 10.13 20.24
N MET A 31 17.64 10.49 19.25
CA MET A 31 16.18 10.44 19.32
C MET A 31 15.69 9.11 18.73
N LYS A 32 15.05 8.31 19.56
CA LYS A 32 14.56 6.98 19.17
C LYS A 32 13.21 7.10 18.46
N VAL A 33 13.10 6.48 17.29
CA VAL A 33 11.87 6.38 16.53
C VAL A 33 11.59 4.92 16.16
N PRO A 34 10.32 4.51 16.06
CA PRO A 34 9.96 3.21 15.52
C PRO A 34 10.31 3.14 14.04
N LEU A 35 10.86 2.01 13.61
CA LEU A 35 11.19 1.73 12.21
C LEU A 35 10.30 0.61 11.70
N LEU A 36 9.89 0.69 10.44
CA LEU A 36 9.34 -0.46 9.73
C LEU A 36 10.47 -1.15 8.97
N VAL A 37 10.95 -2.27 9.49
CA VAL A 37 12.12 -2.96 8.94
C VAL A 37 11.65 -4.09 8.02
N PRO A 38 11.97 -4.06 6.71
CA PRO A 38 11.62 -5.15 5.79
C PRO A 38 12.20 -6.50 6.21
N VAL A 39 11.64 -7.58 5.66
CA VAL A 39 12.14 -8.94 5.90
C VAL A 39 13.54 -9.07 5.32
N GLY A 40 14.48 -9.60 6.10
CA GLY A 40 15.89 -9.77 5.69
C GLY A 40 16.77 -8.54 5.93
N GLU A 41 16.18 -7.36 6.14
CA GLU A 41 16.92 -6.12 6.32
C GLU A 41 17.27 -5.81 7.78
N HIS A 42 18.30 -4.99 7.98
CA HIS A 42 18.76 -4.52 9.30
C HIS A 42 18.24 -3.12 9.67
N GLY A 43 17.72 -2.38 8.70
CA GLY A 43 17.17 -1.04 8.87
C GLY A 43 15.94 -0.83 7.99
N GLY A 44 15.26 0.29 8.18
CA GLY A 44 14.07 0.64 7.42
C GLY A 44 13.65 2.07 7.70
N PRO A 45 12.64 2.57 6.99
CA PRO A 45 12.12 3.91 7.19
C PRO A 45 11.53 4.07 8.59
N ALA A 46 11.55 5.32 9.08
CA ALA A 46 10.78 5.69 10.26
C ALA A 46 9.29 5.56 9.97
N ILE A 47 8.54 5.02 10.92
CA ILE A 47 7.08 4.98 10.81
C ILE A 47 6.56 6.39 11.03
N LEU A 48 5.71 6.86 10.11
CA LEU A 48 4.90 8.07 10.29
C LEU A 48 3.77 7.74 11.27
N ASP A 49 4.12 7.63 12.55
CA ASP A 49 3.25 7.15 13.63
C ASP A 49 1.97 7.98 13.77
N ASP A 50 2.05 9.28 13.52
CA ASP A 50 0.88 10.16 13.56
C ASP A 50 -0.09 10.00 12.37
N CYS A 51 0.35 9.32 11.31
CA CYS A 51 -0.43 9.09 10.08
C CYS A 51 -0.87 7.63 9.94
N VAL A 52 -0.75 6.80 10.99
CA VAL A 52 -1.21 5.41 10.94
C VAL A 52 -2.73 5.36 11.09
N VAL A 53 -3.44 4.92 10.05
CA VAL A 53 -4.91 4.80 10.05
C VAL A 53 -5.42 3.36 10.12
N LYS A 54 -4.57 2.37 9.85
CA LYS A 54 -4.87 0.94 10.05
C LYS A 54 -3.58 0.14 10.24
N LEU A 55 -3.63 -0.87 11.10
CA LEU A 55 -2.56 -1.86 11.30
C LEU A 55 -3.12 -3.26 11.14
N MET A 56 -2.36 -4.11 10.47
CA MET A 56 -2.70 -5.52 10.29
C MET A 56 -1.51 -6.42 10.64
N ASP A 57 -1.83 -7.58 11.19
CA ASP A 57 -0.89 -8.70 11.18
C ASP A 57 -0.76 -9.20 9.74
N ALA A 58 0.39 -8.90 9.12
CA ALA A 58 0.67 -9.28 7.73
C ALA A 58 0.69 -10.80 7.49
N LYS A 59 0.86 -11.63 8.53
CA LYS A 59 0.86 -13.09 8.38
C LYS A 59 -0.56 -13.65 8.36
N THR A 60 -1.43 -13.13 9.23
CA THR A 60 -2.77 -13.66 9.45
C THR A 60 -3.86 -12.87 8.74
N GLY A 61 -3.56 -11.64 8.28
CA GLY A 61 -4.56 -10.70 7.76
C GLY A 61 -5.45 -10.09 8.85
N ARG A 62 -5.16 -10.34 10.14
CA ARG A 62 -5.97 -9.81 11.24
C ARG A 62 -5.75 -8.30 11.39
N VAL A 63 -6.83 -7.52 11.42
CA VAL A 63 -6.78 -6.10 11.81
C VAL A 63 -6.45 -6.00 13.29
N LEU A 64 -5.39 -5.26 13.62
CA LEU A 64 -4.92 -5.02 14.98
C LEU A 64 -5.36 -3.64 15.50
N TYR A 65 -5.44 -2.67 14.60
CA TYR A 65 -5.92 -1.33 14.85
C TYR A 65 -6.55 -0.77 13.58
N GLN A 66 -7.57 0.07 13.74
CA GLN A 66 -8.19 0.81 12.67
C GLN A 66 -8.74 2.12 13.22
N HIS A 67 -8.45 3.22 12.52
CA HIS A 67 -9.01 4.53 12.84
C HIS A 67 -10.56 4.46 12.78
N PRO A 68 -11.31 5.08 13.71
CA PRO A 68 -12.77 4.96 13.77
C PRO A 68 -13.48 5.42 12.48
N LYS A 69 -12.89 6.36 11.75
CA LYS A 69 -13.38 6.87 10.46
C LYS A 69 -12.64 6.29 9.25
N TYR A 70 -11.91 5.19 9.44
CA TYR A 70 -11.11 4.62 8.36
C TYR A 70 -11.97 4.35 7.13
N HIS A 71 -11.53 4.88 6.00
CA HIS A 71 -12.12 4.59 4.71
C HIS A 71 -11.03 4.62 3.65
N GLN A 72 -11.13 3.68 2.72
CA GLN A 72 -10.23 3.60 1.59
C GLN A 72 -10.81 4.37 0.39
N PRO A 73 -9.99 5.07 -0.41
CA PRO A 73 -10.45 5.60 -1.69
C PRO A 73 -10.94 4.47 -2.62
N GLU A 74 -12.04 4.73 -3.33
CA GLU A 74 -12.57 3.79 -4.32
C GLU A 74 -11.57 3.63 -5.48
N CYS A 75 -11.32 2.37 -5.84
CA CYS A 75 -10.47 1.99 -6.97
C CYS A 75 -11.33 1.44 -8.10
N GLU A 76 -11.16 1.95 -9.31
CA GLU A 76 -11.84 1.45 -10.50
C GLU A 76 -10.83 0.92 -11.51
N ILE A 77 -10.96 -0.34 -11.92
CA ILE A 77 -10.12 -0.92 -12.97
C ILE A 77 -10.76 -0.65 -14.33
N ARG A 78 -10.04 0.00 -15.23
CA ARG A 78 -10.50 0.25 -16.62
C ARG A 78 -9.52 -0.32 -17.63
N VAL A 79 -10.03 -0.70 -18.80
CA VAL A 79 -9.21 -1.01 -19.98
C VAL A 79 -8.72 0.31 -20.57
N LEU A 80 -7.44 0.39 -20.93
CA LEU A 80 -6.87 1.56 -21.60
C LEU A 80 -7.32 1.57 -23.06
N GLU A 81 -7.84 2.70 -23.54
CA GLU A 81 -8.23 2.86 -24.95
C GLU A 81 -7.06 2.61 -25.90
N THR A 82 -5.88 3.10 -25.53
CA THR A 82 -4.63 2.82 -26.22
C THR A 82 -3.62 2.20 -25.25
N PRO A 83 -3.09 0.99 -25.54
CA PRO A 83 -2.07 0.39 -24.69
C PRO A 83 -0.82 1.28 -24.56
N ILE A 84 -0.33 1.44 -23.33
CA ILE A 84 0.86 2.24 -23.04
C ILE A 84 2.11 1.35 -23.12
N LYS A 85 3.13 1.77 -23.86
CA LYS A 85 4.40 1.02 -23.99
C LYS A 85 5.11 0.90 -22.65
N ALA A 86 5.40 -0.32 -22.23
CA ALA A 86 6.15 -0.63 -21.00
C ALA A 86 7.60 -1.01 -21.32
N GLY A 87 8.37 -0.09 -21.90
CA GLY A 87 9.77 -0.36 -22.28
C GLY A 87 9.92 -1.63 -23.13
N ARG A 88 10.70 -2.61 -22.64
CA ARG A 88 10.90 -3.93 -23.28
C ARG A 88 9.82 -4.98 -22.95
N GLY A 89 8.85 -4.64 -22.10
CA GLY A 89 7.80 -5.54 -21.63
C GLY A 89 6.52 -5.48 -22.47
N LYS A 90 5.55 -6.34 -22.11
CA LYS A 90 4.18 -6.25 -22.65
C LYS A 90 3.59 -4.88 -22.30
N PRO A 91 2.84 -4.23 -23.21
CA PRO A 91 2.24 -2.94 -22.93
C PRO A 91 1.26 -3.03 -21.76
N TYR A 92 1.07 -1.91 -21.08
CA TYR A 92 -0.01 -1.76 -20.12
C TYR A 92 -1.33 -1.67 -20.88
N THR A 93 -2.31 -2.45 -20.44
CA THR A 93 -3.63 -2.56 -21.07
C THR A 93 -4.75 -2.21 -20.11
N HIS A 94 -4.47 -2.15 -18.81
CA HIS A 94 -5.43 -1.84 -17.75
C HIS A 94 -4.84 -0.75 -16.85
N GLY A 95 -5.67 0.16 -16.37
CA GLY A 95 -5.30 1.14 -15.34
C GLY A 95 -6.25 1.06 -14.15
N VAL A 96 -5.79 1.57 -13.00
CA VAL A 96 -6.56 1.72 -11.77
C VAL A 96 -6.77 3.21 -11.53
N TRP A 97 -8.03 3.64 -11.49
CA TRP A 97 -8.43 5.02 -11.21
C TRP A 97 -8.80 5.17 -9.75
N VAL A 98 -8.29 6.24 -9.12
CA VAL A 98 -8.60 6.62 -7.75
C VAL A 98 -9.07 8.08 -7.77
N GLY A 99 -10.31 8.33 -7.33
CA GLY A 99 -10.88 9.67 -7.34
C GLY A 99 -10.88 10.31 -8.74
N GLY A 100 -11.11 9.51 -9.79
CA GLY A 100 -11.12 9.97 -11.18
C GLY A 100 -9.75 10.18 -11.83
N THR A 101 -8.64 9.98 -11.10
CA THR A 101 -7.27 10.09 -11.64
C THR A 101 -6.66 8.71 -11.88
N ASN A 102 -5.98 8.50 -13.01
CA ASN A 102 -5.23 7.26 -13.26
C ASN A 102 -4.04 7.18 -12.28
N HIS A 103 -4.07 6.19 -11.39
CA HIS A 103 -3.12 6.02 -10.30
C HIS A 103 -2.01 5.01 -10.65
N ALA A 104 -2.36 3.89 -11.27
CA ALA A 104 -1.41 2.84 -11.63
C ALA A 104 -1.83 2.07 -12.89
N ASN A 105 -0.86 1.56 -13.66
CA ASN A 105 -1.10 0.84 -14.92
C ASN A 105 -0.50 -0.57 -14.89
N PHE A 106 -1.24 -1.53 -15.46
CA PHE A 106 -0.94 -2.97 -15.42
C PHE A 106 -1.08 -3.64 -16.78
N GLN A 107 -0.32 -4.72 -16.97
CA GLN A 107 -0.29 -5.49 -18.22
C GLN A 107 -1.53 -6.36 -18.41
N SER A 108 -2.32 -6.57 -17.36
CA SER A 108 -3.55 -7.37 -17.39
C SER A 108 -4.50 -6.96 -16.27
N HIS A 109 -5.79 -7.30 -16.44
CA HIS A 109 -6.81 -7.15 -15.41
C HIS A 109 -6.42 -7.85 -14.10
N ALA A 110 -5.92 -9.08 -14.18
CA ALA A 110 -5.53 -9.87 -13.01
C ALA A 110 -4.44 -9.19 -12.18
N LYS A 111 -3.46 -8.52 -12.81
CA LYS A 111 -2.43 -7.76 -12.09
C LYS A 111 -3.01 -6.50 -11.44
N ALA A 112 -3.90 -5.79 -12.12
CA ALA A 112 -4.61 -4.64 -11.55
C ALA A 112 -5.47 -5.05 -10.35
N ALA A 113 -6.20 -6.16 -10.45
CA ALA A 113 -7.00 -6.70 -9.35
C ALA A 113 -6.14 -7.16 -8.16
N ALA A 114 -5.00 -7.79 -8.42
CA ALA A 114 -4.05 -8.15 -7.37
C ALA A 114 -3.48 -6.91 -6.65
N TRP A 115 -3.19 -5.84 -7.39
CA TRP A 115 -2.81 -4.55 -6.81
C TRP A 115 -3.93 -4.00 -5.93
N VAL A 116 -5.17 -3.91 -6.43
CA VAL A 116 -6.31 -3.39 -5.66
C VAL A 116 -6.54 -4.20 -4.38
N GLY A 117 -6.54 -5.53 -4.47
CA GLY A 117 -6.69 -6.40 -3.30
C GLY A 117 -5.52 -6.27 -2.32
N PHE A 118 -4.30 -6.07 -2.82
CA PHE A 118 -3.19 -5.70 -1.95
C PHE A 118 -3.48 -4.38 -1.27
N MET A 119 -3.75 -3.30 -2.00
CA MET A 119 -3.99 -1.97 -1.43
C MET A 119 -5.15 -1.97 -0.41
N ALA A 120 -6.22 -2.73 -0.63
CA ALA A 120 -7.34 -2.91 0.30
C ALA A 120 -7.00 -3.67 1.60
N GLY A 121 -5.84 -4.32 1.64
CA GLY A 121 -5.45 -5.19 2.74
C GLY A 121 -6.08 -6.57 2.69
N GLU A 122 -6.75 -6.94 1.59
CA GLU A 122 -7.30 -8.29 1.40
C GLU A 122 -6.20 -9.35 1.29
N THR A 123 -5.05 -8.95 0.72
CA THR A 123 -3.81 -9.72 0.73
C THR A 123 -2.66 -8.90 1.29
N CYS A 124 -1.81 -9.51 2.09
CA CYS A 124 -0.54 -8.93 2.55
C CYS A 124 0.68 -9.44 1.76
N ARG A 125 0.45 -10.20 0.68
CA ARG A 125 1.50 -10.56 -0.27
C ARG A 125 1.65 -9.44 -1.30
N PRO A 126 2.85 -8.89 -1.52
CA PRO A 126 3.09 -7.96 -2.60
C PRO A 126 2.64 -8.54 -3.94
N PHE A 127 2.10 -7.70 -4.81
CA PHE A 127 1.73 -8.05 -6.18
C PHE A 127 2.99 -7.87 -7.06
N ASN A 128 3.59 -8.96 -7.56
CA ASN A 128 4.71 -8.90 -8.50
C ASN A 128 4.38 -9.75 -9.74
#